data_AF-A0A183ADZ5-F1
#
_entry.id   AF-A0A183ADZ5-F1
#
_cell.length_a   1.000
_cell.length_b   1.000
_cell.length_c   1.000
_cell.angle_alpha   90.00
_cell.angle_beta   90.00
_cell.angle_gamma   90.00
#
_symmetry.space_group_name_H-M   'P 1'
#
loop_
_entity.id
_entity.type
_entity.pdbx_description
1 polymer ?
#
loop_
_entity_poly.entity_id
_entity_poly.type
_entity_poly.pdbx_seq_one_letter_code
_entity_poly.pdbx_strand_id
1 'polypeptide(L)'
;MKDGHNIHVESRGVVYVVFVQFYQSETPVYAVDIFRGLSALFESDMLMFSKITGEERAAVLEFLSLLEKILPSSTTYQRNLTKIHTWVSEHETFSGVEWLQALNDQHLCVDFTESSQFLIVDQL
;
A
#
# COMPACT_ATOMS: atom_id res chain seq x y z
N MET A 1 4.47 23.42 -30.78
CA MET A 1 5.57 23.94 -31.62
C MET A 1 5.62 25.45 -31.50
N LYS A 2 6.66 25.96 -30.86
CA LYS A 2 7.36 27.22 -31.19
C LYS A 2 8.64 27.19 -30.38
N ASP A 3 9.70 26.78 -31.07
CA ASP A 3 11.08 26.88 -30.63
C ASP A 3 11.42 28.33 -30.30
N GLY A 4 12.14 28.53 -29.20
CA GLY A 4 12.53 29.85 -28.75
C GLY A 4 13.53 29.77 -27.60
N HIS A 5 14.70 29.20 -27.88
CA HIS A 5 15.85 29.26 -26.98
C HIS A 5 16.35 30.70 -26.89
N ASN A 6 16.26 31.32 -25.72
CA ASN A 6 17.05 32.49 -25.40
C ASN A 6 18.08 32.11 -24.34
N ILE A 7 19.28 31.79 -24.81
CA ILE A 7 20.46 31.65 -23.97
C ILE A 7 21.10 33.03 -23.91
N HIS A 8 21.06 33.67 -22.73
CA HIS A 8 21.87 34.86 -22.47
C HIS A 8 23.11 34.42 -21.70
N VAL A 9 24.28 34.51 -22.34
CA VAL A 9 25.56 34.26 -21.69
C VAL A 9 26.27 35.60 -21.51
N GLU A 10 26.29 36.11 -20.28
CA GLU A 10 27.27 37.12 -19.88
C GLU A 10 28.38 36.43 -19.08
N SER A 11 29.59 36.46 -19.64
CA SER A 11 30.79 35.95 -19.00
C SER A 11 31.53 37.08 -18.29
N ARG A 12 31.36 37.17 -16.96
CA ARG A 12 32.36 37.69 -16.02
C ARG A 12 32.22 36.92 -14.71
N GLY A 13 33.32 36.29 -14.28
CA GLY A 13 33.42 35.36 -13.16
C GLY A 13 32.40 35.50 -12.04
N VAL A 14 31.45 34.56 -12.00
CA VAL A 14 30.60 34.25 -10.84
C VAL A 14 30.31 32.74 -10.92
N VAL A 15 30.43 32.04 -9.80
CA VAL A 15 30.06 30.62 -9.67
C VAL A 15 28.61 30.45 -10.13
N TYR A 16 28.38 29.62 -11.13
CA TYR A 16 27.03 29.26 -11.56
C TYR A 16 26.40 28.33 -10.50
N VAL A 17 25.53 28.89 -9.67
CA VAL A 17 24.56 28.06 -8.94
C VAL A 17 23.50 27.67 -9.95
N VAL A 18 23.60 26.45 -10.46
CA VAL A 18 22.56 25.86 -11.31
C VAL A 18 21.39 25.51 -10.40
N PHE A 19 20.36 26.34 -10.40
CA PHE A 19 19.05 25.94 -9.89
C PHE A 19 18.42 25.00 -10.91
N VAL A 20 18.63 23.70 -10.72
CA VAL A 20 17.80 22.69 -11.38
C VAL A 20 16.44 22.76 -10.70
N GLN A 21 15.52 23.52 -11.27
CA GLN A 21 14.14 23.49 -10.86
C GLN A 21 13.56 22.16 -11.37
N PHE A 22 13.71 21.12 -10.55
CA PHE A 22 12.95 19.90 -10.75
C PHE A 22 11.48 20.29 -10.62
N TYR A 23 10.75 20.29 -11.74
CA TYR A 23 9.30 20.18 -11.66
C TYR A 23 9.00 18.78 -11.11
N GLN A 24 9.02 18.65 -9.78
CA GLN A 24 8.43 17.52 -9.06
C GLN A 24 6.92 17.58 -9.30
N SER A 25 6.44 17.02 -10.40
CA SER A 25 5.08 16.51 -10.42
C SER A 25 5.12 15.13 -9.74
N GLU A 26 5.36 15.13 -8.42
CA GLU A 26 5.07 13.94 -7.64
C GLU A 26 3.56 13.76 -7.69
N THR A 27 3.11 12.77 -8.46
CA THR A 27 1.71 12.35 -8.37
C THR A 27 1.58 11.75 -6.97
N PRO A 28 0.79 12.36 -6.06
CA PRO A 28 0.69 11.87 -4.69
C PRO A 28 0.18 10.42 -4.71
N VAL A 29 0.89 9.53 -4.01
CA VAL A 29 0.41 8.18 -3.74
C VAL A 29 -0.51 8.27 -2.53
N TYR A 30 -1.81 8.12 -2.76
CA TYR A 30 -2.76 8.17 -1.67
C TYR A 30 -2.86 6.79 -1.00
N ALA A 31 -2.90 6.77 0.32
CA ALA A 31 -3.04 5.52 1.06
C ALA A 31 -4.33 4.77 0.69
N VAL A 32 -5.38 5.50 0.29
CA VAL A 32 -6.62 4.90 -0.23
C VAL A 32 -6.36 3.97 -1.42
N ASP A 33 -5.42 4.31 -2.31
CA ASP A 33 -5.12 3.47 -3.48
C ASP A 33 -4.38 2.19 -3.08
N ILE A 34 -3.47 2.29 -2.10
CA ILE A 34 -2.79 1.13 -1.51
C ILE A 34 -3.82 0.20 -0.84
N PHE A 35 -4.71 0.76 0.00
CA PHE A 35 -5.71 -0.03 0.70
C PHE A 35 -6.73 -0.65 -0.24
N ARG A 36 -7.15 0.04 -1.31
CA ARG A 36 -8.03 -0.54 -2.34
C ARG A 36 -7.36 -1.69 -3.08
N GLY A 37 -6.07 -1.58 -3.38
CA GLY A 37 -5.29 -2.67 -3.96
C GLY A 37 -5.23 -3.90 -3.03
N LEU A 38 -5.01 -3.67 -1.74
CA LEU A 38 -5.00 -4.74 -0.73
C LEU A 38 -6.37 -5.39 -0.54
N SER A 39 -7.45 -4.60 -0.53
CA SER A 39 -8.82 -5.14 -0.51
C SER A 39 -9.07 -6.04 -1.71
N ALA A 40 -8.68 -5.63 -2.93
CA ALA A 40 -8.85 -6.47 -4.11
C ALA A 40 -8.07 -7.80 -3.99
N LEU A 41 -6.82 -7.75 -3.49
CA LEU A 41 -6.02 -8.95 -3.28
C LEU A 41 -6.67 -9.89 -2.25
N PHE A 42 -7.10 -9.34 -1.11
CA PHE A 42 -7.72 -10.13 -0.04
C PHE A 42 -9.10 -10.65 -0.41
N GLU A 43 -9.93 -9.91 -1.14
CA GLU A 43 -11.31 -10.31 -1.41
C GLU A 43 -11.49 -11.09 -2.72
N SER A 44 -10.67 -10.82 -3.73
CA SER A 44 -10.81 -11.43 -5.07
C SER A 44 -9.75 -12.49 -5.31
N ASP A 45 -8.46 -12.14 -5.17
CA ASP A 45 -7.39 -13.03 -5.62
C ASP A 45 -7.27 -14.27 -4.74
N MET A 46 -7.50 -14.11 -3.43
CA MET A 46 -7.51 -15.21 -2.48
C MET A 46 -8.63 -16.24 -2.75
N LEU A 47 -9.76 -15.84 -3.34
CA LEU A 47 -10.85 -16.76 -3.70
C LEU A 47 -10.45 -17.79 -4.75
N MET A 48 -9.44 -17.49 -5.57
CA MET A 48 -8.98 -18.39 -6.63
C MET A 48 -8.30 -19.65 -6.09
N PHE A 49 -7.90 -19.64 -4.81
CA PHE A 49 -7.23 -20.77 -4.19
C PHE A 49 -8.24 -21.74 -3.57
N SER A 50 -8.35 -22.93 -4.15
CA SER A 50 -9.17 -24.01 -3.57
C SER A 50 -8.59 -24.54 -2.24
N LYS A 51 -7.28 -24.37 -2.04
CA LYS A 51 -6.58 -24.80 -0.83
C LYS A 51 -5.29 -24.00 -0.67
N ILE A 52 -5.05 -23.50 0.53
CA ILE A 52 -3.87 -22.77 0.98
C ILE A 52 -3.33 -23.56 2.18
N THR A 53 -2.07 -23.98 2.12
CA THR A 53 -1.41 -24.76 3.18
C THR A 53 0.11 -24.59 3.05
N GLY A 54 0.93 -25.23 3.88
CA GLY A 54 2.38 -25.30 3.71
C GLY A 54 3.05 -23.98 3.31
N GLU A 55 3.63 -23.96 2.11
CA GLU A 55 4.36 -22.81 1.55
C GLU A 55 3.43 -21.64 1.21
N GLU A 56 2.23 -21.89 0.67
CA GLU A 56 1.28 -20.82 0.36
C GLU A 56 0.84 -20.08 1.63
N ARG A 57 0.58 -20.82 2.71
CA ARG A 57 0.27 -20.23 4.02
C ARG A 57 1.44 -19.43 4.58
N ALA A 58 2.67 -19.93 4.44
CA ALA A 58 3.86 -19.22 4.89
C ALA A 58 4.04 -17.89 4.14
N ALA A 59 3.80 -17.87 2.83
CA ALA A 59 3.85 -16.66 2.02
C ALA A 59 2.80 -15.63 2.45
N VAL A 60 1.58 -16.06 2.78
CA VAL A 60 0.52 -15.18 3.31
C VAL A 60 0.95 -14.55 4.64
N LEU A 61 1.51 -15.34 5.57
CA LEU A 61 1.99 -14.83 6.86
C LEU A 61 3.14 -13.83 6.70
N GLU A 62 4.09 -14.12 5.82
CA GLU A 62 5.20 -13.21 5.51
C GLU A 62 4.69 -11.90 4.89
N PHE A 63 3.75 -12.00 3.94
CA PHE A 63 3.14 -10.82 3.34
C PHE A 63 2.44 -9.95 4.37
N LEU A 64 1.61 -10.53 5.24
CA LEU A 64 0.95 -9.80 6.32
C LEU A 64 1.96 -9.13 7.27
N SER A 65 3.03 -9.84 7.64
CA SER A 65 4.12 -9.32 8.47
C SER A 65 4.85 -8.13 7.82
N LEU A 66 4.99 -8.14 6.49
CA LEU A 66 5.56 -7.02 5.74
C LEU A 66 4.60 -5.82 5.74
N LEU A 67 3.30 -6.04 5.54
CA LEU A 67 2.31 -4.98 5.58
C LEU A 67 2.28 -4.27 6.94
N GLU A 68 2.41 -5.00 8.05
CA GLU A 68 2.48 -4.44 9.41
C GLU A 68 3.71 -3.52 9.61
N LYS A 69 4.81 -3.79 8.91
CA LYS A 69 6.07 -3.03 9.05
C LYS A 69 6.14 -1.81 8.14
N ILE A 70 5.60 -1.92 6.93
CA ILE A 70 5.89 -0.97 5.84
C ILE A 70 4.81 0.11 5.74
N LEU A 71 3.56 -0.20 6.09
CA LEU A 71 2.46 0.73 5.86
C LEU A 71 2.29 1.72 7.01
N PRO A 72 2.47 3.04 6.79
CA PRO A 72 2.09 4.06 7.75
C PRO A 72 0.57 4.04 7.84
N SER A 73 0.03 3.47 8.91
CA SER A 73 -1.36 3.06 8.95
C SER A 73 -2.01 3.40 10.27
N SER A 74 -3.34 3.57 10.24
CA SER A 74 -4.12 3.86 11.45
C SER A 74 -4.06 2.70 12.44
N THR A 75 -4.36 2.98 13.72
CA THR A 75 -4.49 1.93 14.75
C THR A 75 -5.56 0.89 14.41
N THR A 76 -6.61 1.30 13.68
CA THR A 76 -7.65 0.40 13.16
C THR A 76 -7.07 -0.58 12.14
N TYR A 77 -6.26 -0.09 11.20
CA TYR A 77 -5.63 -0.93 10.19
C TYR A 77 -4.66 -1.95 10.81
N GLN A 78 -3.80 -1.51 11.73
CA GLN A 78 -2.87 -2.42 12.42
C GLN A 78 -3.63 -3.52 13.17
N ARG A 79 -4.69 -3.15 13.89
CA ARG A 79 -5.56 -4.13 14.56
C ARG A 79 -6.17 -5.13 13.58
N ASN A 80 -6.64 -4.64 12.44
CA ASN A 80 -7.26 -5.47 11.41
C ASN A 80 -6.25 -6.45 10.79
N LEU A 81 -5.05 -6.00 10.45
CA LEU A 81 -3.97 -6.87 9.99
C LEU A 81 -3.58 -7.91 11.04
N THR A 82 -3.41 -7.51 12.30
CA THR A 82 -3.04 -8.44 13.37
C THR A 82 -4.12 -9.52 13.56
N LYS A 83 -5.40 -9.17 13.48
CA LYS A 83 -6.49 -10.17 13.54
C LYS A 83 -6.40 -11.19 12.40
N ILE A 84 -6.15 -10.72 11.17
CA ILE A 84 -5.96 -11.61 10.01
C ILE A 84 -4.73 -12.49 10.21
N HIS A 85 -3.61 -11.90 10.62
CA HIS A 85 -2.37 -12.62 10.87
C HIS A 85 -2.55 -13.71 11.93
N THR A 86 -3.25 -13.40 13.03
CA THR A 86 -3.61 -14.39 14.06
C THR A 86 -4.47 -15.50 13.48
N TRP A 87 -5.52 -15.16 12.72
CA TRP A 87 -6.40 -16.16 12.11
C TRP A 87 -5.63 -17.13 11.20
N VAL A 88 -4.77 -16.62 10.31
CA VAL A 88 -3.92 -17.47 9.45
C VAL A 88 -2.94 -18.30 10.27
N SER A 89 -2.41 -17.75 11.36
CA SER A 89 -1.50 -18.47 12.26
C SER A 89 -2.18 -19.66 12.91
N GLU A 90 -3.47 -19.56 13.24
CA GLU A 90 -4.26 -20.62 13.88
C GLU A 90 -4.80 -21.67 12.90
N HIS A 91 -4.84 -21.37 11.60
CA HIS A 91 -5.35 -22.28 10.57
C HIS A 91 -4.24 -22.80 9.67
N GLU A 92 -3.82 -24.06 9.87
CA GLU A 92 -2.78 -24.70 9.05
C GLU A 92 -3.18 -24.93 7.58
N THR A 93 -4.48 -25.03 7.31
CA THR A 93 -5.05 -25.21 5.98
C THR A 93 -6.39 -24.49 5.89
N PHE A 94 -6.61 -23.75 4.82
CA PHE A 94 -7.87 -23.08 4.53
C PHE A 94 -8.04 -22.86 3.02
N SER A 95 -9.25 -22.64 2.56
CA SER A 95 -9.59 -22.24 1.19
C SER A 95 -9.79 -20.74 1.08
N GLY A 96 -9.82 -20.21 -0.14
CA GLY A 96 -10.19 -18.83 -0.40
C GLY A 96 -11.58 -18.45 0.13
N VAL A 97 -12.52 -19.40 0.12
CA VAL A 97 -13.88 -19.20 0.64
C VAL A 97 -13.87 -19.06 2.16
N GLU A 98 -13.14 -19.93 2.87
CA GLU A 98 -12.98 -19.86 4.33
C GLU A 98 -12.26 -18.58 4.74
N TRP A 99 -11.25 -18.16 3.96
CA TRP A 99 -10.59 -16.88 4.13
C TRP A 99 -11.56 -15.70 4.01
N LEU A 100 -12.38 -15.64 2.94
CA LEU A 100 -13.34 -14.55 2.76
C LEU A 100 -14.37 -14.52 3.89
N GLN A 101 -14.84 -15.70 4.33
CA GLN A 101 -15.73 -15.82 5.46
C GLN A 101 -15.08 -15.23 6.73
N ALA A 102 -13.81 -15.56 7.00
CA ALA A 102 -13.09 -15.02 8.14
C ALA A 102 -12.95 -13.49 8.10
N LEU A 103 -12.72 -12.90 6.92
CA LEU A 103 -12.70 -11.44 6.76
C LEU A 103 -14.06 -10.81 7.07
N ASN A 104 -15.14 -11.44 6.61
CA ASN A 104 -16.51 -10.95 6.84
C ASN A 104 -16.91 -11.07 8.31
N ASP A 105 -16.62 -12.20 8.96
CA ASP A 105 -16.94 -12.44 10.38
C ASP A 105 -16.22 -11.46 11.31
N GLN A 106 -15.05 -10.99 10.89
CA GLN A 106 -14.24 -10.02 11.62
C GLN A 106 -14.54 -8.56 11.24
N HIS A 107 -15.50 -8.34 10.34
CA HIS A 107 -15.90 -7.04 9.78
C HIS A 107 -14.76 -6.28 9.06
N LEU A 108 -13.84 -7.00 8.41
CA LEU A 108 -12.62 -6.42 7.82
C LEU A 108 -12.80 -5.95 6.37
N CYS A 109 -13.82 -6.47 5.68
CA CYS A 109 -14.13 -6.22 4.26
C CYS A 109 -14.52 -4.75 3.95
N VAL A 110 -14.92 -3.97 4.97
CA VAL A 110 -15.38 -2.57 4.81
C VAL A 110 -14.33 -1.57 5.31
N ASP A 111 -13.56 -1.95 6.34
CA ASP A 111 -12.74 -1.01 7.12
C ASP A 111 -11.41 -0.60 6.47
N PHE A 112 -10.88 -1.36 5.52
CA PHE A 112 -9.63 -0.99 4.84
C PHE A 112 -9.78 0.32 4.05
N THR A 113 -10.98 0.57 3.50
CA THR A 113 -11.29 1.81 2.78
C THR A 113 -11.64 2.98 3.71
N GLU A 114 -12.31 2.74 4.84
CA GLU A 114 -12.56 3.79 5.83
C GLU A 114 -11.29 4.23 6.59
N SER A 115 -10.32 3.32 6.74
CA SER A 115 -9.00 3.61 7.33
C SER A 115 -8.16 4.61 6.51
N SER A 116 -8.57 4.90 5.27
CA SER A 116 -7.86 5.80 4.36
C SER A 116 -8.16 7.29 4.60
N GLN A 117 -9.11 7.64 5.47
CA GLN A 117 -9.52 9.02 5.71
C GLN A 117 -8.46 9.89 6.44
N PHE A 118 -7.32 9.33 6.85
CA PHE A 118 -6.30 10.01 7.67
C PHE A 118 -4.86 9.91 7.17
N LEU A 119 -4.64 9.80 5.86
CA LEU A 119 -3.29 9.94 5.30
C LEU A 119 -3.25 11.09 4.29
N ILE A 120 -3.47 12.30 4.82
CA ILE A 120 -2.78 13.47 4.26
C ILE A 120 -1.36 13.35 4.81
N VAL A 121 -0.42 12.96 3.94
CA VAL A 121 1.01 13.13 4.21
C VAL A 121 1.30 14.62 4.09
N ASP A 122 0.91 15.37 5.11
CA ASP A 122 1.37 16.74 5.29
C ASP A 122 2.63 16.69 6.15
N GLN A 123 3.73 17.10 5.52
CA GLN A 123 4.96 17.65 6.09
C GLN A 123 6.12 16.68 6.40
N LEU A 124 6.98 16.52 5.38
CA LEU A 124 8.43 16.75 5.53
C LEU A 124 8.71 18.25 5.71
#